data_AF-A0A967WJ56-F1
#
_entry.id   AF-A0A967WJ56-F1
#
_cell.length_a   1.000
_cell.length_b   1.000
_cell.length_c   1.000
_cell.angle_alpha   90.00
_cell.angle_beta   90.00
_cell.angle_gamma   90.00
#
_symmetry.space_group_name_H-M   'P 1'
#
loop_
_entity.id
_entity.type
_entity.pdbx_description
1 polymer ?
#
loop_
_entity_poly.entity_id
_entity_poly.type
_entity_poly.pdbx_seq_one_letter_code
_entity_poly.pdbx_strand_id
1 'polypeptide(L)'
;QSVQKALQNYTGAQPQVALMFSCTGRKLALGSRTREEIGLAQAGLPLSMPMCGFYTFGEIGPVAEQAQARYHNTTFVTLLLGET
;
A
#
# COMPACT_ATOMS: atom_id res chain seq x y z
N GLN A 1 -7.95 -1.58 2.73
CA GLN A 1 -7.46 -1.15 4.07
C GLN A 1 -6.19 -0.31 3.99
N SER A 2 -5.10 -0.78 3.36
CA SER A 2 -3.83 -0.01 3.28
C SER A 2 -4.00 1.40 2.70
N VAL A 3 -4.65 1.52 1.54
CA VAL A 3 -4.99 2.80 0.90
C VAL A 3 -5.77 3.74 1.83
N GLN A 4 -6.83 3.25 2.47
CA GLN A 4 -7.66 4.06 3.37
C GLN A 4 -6.86 4.55 4.58
N LYS A 5 -6.05 3.68 5.20
CA LYS A 5 -5.18 4.07 6.33
C LYS A 5 -4.16 5.12 5.90
N ALA A 6 -3.54 4.95 4.73
CA ALA A 6 -2.58 5.92 4.20
C ALA A 6 -3.24 7.29 3.96
N LEU A 7 -4.45 7.33 3.38
CA LEU A 7 -5.21 8.56 3.17
C LEU A 7 -5.61 9.22 4.49
N GLN A 8 -6.03 8.45 5.49
CA GLN A 8 -6.41 8.94 6.82
C GLN A 8 -5.23 9.56 7.57
N ASN A 9 -4.02 9.01 7.38
CA ASN A 9 -2.81 9.45 8.06
C ASN A 9 -1.98 10.45 7.24
N TYR A 10 -2.44 10.85 6.05
CA TYR A 10 -1.73 11.80 5.22
C TYR A 10 -1.88 13.21 5.79
N THR A 11 -0.76 13.87 6.09
CA THR A 11 -0.75 15.18 6.77
C THR A 11 -0.56 16.37 5.83
N GLY A 12 -0.23 16.14 4.56
CA GLY A 12 -0.08 17.19 3.55
C GLY A 12 -1.43 17.65 2.98
N ALA A 13 -1.40 18.67 2.11
CA ALA A 13 -2.62 19.20 1.49
C ALA A 13 -3.34 18.16 0.61
N GLN A 14 -2.59 17.48 -0.27
CA GLN A 14 -3.10 16.38 -1.08
C GLN A 14 -1.97 15.47 -1.56
N PRO A 15 -2.16 14.13 -1.57
CA PRO A 15 -1.19 13.23 -2.16
C PRO A 15 -1.16 13.39 -3.67
N GLN A 16 0.03 13.39 -4.26
CA GLN A 16 0.27 13.53 -5.69
C GLN A 16 0.69 12.21 -6.35
N VAL A 17 1.26 11.27 -5.59
CA VAL A 17 1.69 9.96 -6.09
C VAL A 17 1.43 8.87 -5.05
N ALA A 18 1.01 7.69 -5.49
CA ALA A 18 0.85 6.53 -4.63
C ALA A 18 1.82 5.40 -5.02
N LEU A 19 2.66 4.98 -4.07
CA LEU A 19 3.54 3.82 -4.21
C LEU A 19 2.90 2.59 -3.55
N MET A 20 2.87 1.48 -4.27
CA MET A 20 2.23 0.23 -3.84
C MET A 20 3.24 -0.90 -3.73
N PHE A 21 3.26 -1.57 -2.58
CA PHE A 21 4.12 -2.74 -2.36
C PHE A 21 3.26 -3.92 -1.91
N SER A 22 3.12 -4.92 -2.78
CA SER A 22 2.38 -6.15 -2.45
C SER A 22 3.35 -7.28 -2.18
N CYS A 23 3.23 -7.95 -1.03
CA CYS A 23 4.04 -9.11 -0.74
C CYS A 23 3.77 -10.22 -1.75
N THR A 24 4.81 -10.90 -2.25
CA THR A 24 4.71 -12.02 -3.19
C THR A 24 3.82 -13.15 -2.64
N GLY A 25 3.74 -13.31 -1.32
CA GLY A 25 2.79 -14.23 -0.69
C GLY A 25 1.32 -13.95 -1.06
N ARG A 26 0.94 -12.67 -1.21
CA ARG A 26 -0.40 -12.27 -1.68
C ARG A 26 -0.60 -12.58 -3.15
N LYS A 27 0.39 -12.30 -3.99
CA LYS A 27 0.37 -12.66 -5.41
C LYS A 27 0.12 -14.16 -5.59
N LEU A 28 0.86 -14.99 -4.84
CA LEU A 28 0.69 -16.44 -4.85
C LEU A 28 -0.68 -16.87 -4.34
N ALA A 29 -1.17 -16.27 -3.25
CA ALA A 29 -2.48 -16.58 -2.69
C ALA A 29 -3.66 -16.18 -3.59
N LEU A 30 -3.54 -15.05 -4.31
CA LEU A 30 -4.60 -14.52 -5.16
C LEU A 30 -4.60 -15.12 -6.57
N GLY A 31 -3.45 -15.57 -7.09
CA GLY A 31 -3.34 -16.18 -8.40
C GLY A 31 -3.89 -15.29 -9.53
N SER A 32 -4.92 -15.76 -10.24
CA SER A 32 -5.57 -14.98 -11.32
C SER A 32 -6.22 -13.68 -10.83
N ARG A 33 -6.55 -13.59 -9.53
CA ARG A 33 -7.22 -12.44 -8.91
C ARG A 33 -6.27 -11.32 -8.49
N THR A 34 -4.97 -11.46 -8.73
CA THR A 34 -4.00 -10.40 -8.37
C THR A 34 -4.34 -9.05 -9.00
N ARG A 35 -4.92 -9.02 -10.22
CA ARG A 35 -5.36 -7.76 -10.85
C ARG A 35 -6.50 -7.08 -10.09
N GLU A 36 -7.38 -7.85 -9.44
CA GLU A 36 -8.48 -7.30 -8.64
C GLU A 36 -7.95 -6.51 -7.44
N GLU A 37 -6.91 -7.01 -6.78
CA GLU A 37 -6.26 -6.30 -5.66
C GLU A 37 -5.76 -4.91 -6.09
N ILE A 38 -5.11 -4.82 -7.25
CA ILE A 38 -4.61 -3.56 -7.79
C ILE A 38 -5.76 -2.65 -8.21
N GLY A 39 -6.82 -3.19 -8.82
CA GLY A 39 -8.02 -2.43 -9.18
C GLY A 39 -8.74 -1.86 -7.96
N LEU A 40 -8.84 -2.62 -6.87
CA LEU A 40 -9.41 -2.16 -5.60
C LEU A 40 -8.54 -1.07 -4.94
N ALA A 41 -7.22 -1.19 -5.02
CA ALA A 41 -6.31 -0.15 -4.54
C ALA A 41 -6.48 1.15 -5.34
N GLN A 42 -6.53 1.06 -6.68
CA GLN A 42 -6.74 2.19 -7.57
C GLN A 42 -8.10 2.86 -7.35
N ALA A 43 -9.17 2.07 -7.16
CA ALA A 43 -10.51 2.59 -6.89
C ALA A 43 -10.61 3.35 -5.54
N GLY A 44 -9.66 3.12 -4.63
CA GLY A 44 -9.57 3.85 -3.36
C GLY A 44 -8.81 5.17 -3.45
N LEU A 45 -8.27 5.53 -4.61
CA LEU A 45 -7.45 6.73 -4.82
C LEU A 45 -8.11 7.68 -5.85
N PRO A 46 -7.80 8.99 -5.82
CA PRO A 46 -8.17 9.90 -6.90
C PRO A 46 -7.77 9.37 -8.29
N LEU A 47 -8.70 9.45 -9.26
CA LEU A 47 -8.54 8.88 -10.60
C LEU A 47 -7.31 9.40 -11.35
N SER A 48 -6.94 10.67 -11.13
CA SER A 48 -5.79 11.32 -11.76
C SER A 48 -4.46 11.05 -11.08
N MET A 49 -4.46 10.41 -9.91
CA MET A 49 -3.22 10.20 -9.16
C MET A 49 -2.44 9.02 -9.74
N PRO A 50 -1.19 9.22 -10.20
CA PRO A 50 -0.34 8.14 -10.65
C PRO A 50 -0.08 7.13 -9.53
N MET A 51 -0.15 5.86 -9.90
CA MET A 51 0.13 4.72 -9.03
C MET A 51 1.22 3.86 -9.65
N CYS A 52 2.27 3.56 -8.90
CA CYS A 52 3.31 2.62 -9.31
C CYS A 52 3.81 1.79 -8.12
N GLY A 53 4.62 0.76 -8.38
CA GLY A 53 4.99 -0.18 -7.34
C GLY A 53 5.61 -1.47 -7.84
N PHE A 54 5.88 -2.38 -6.92
CA PHE A 54 6.44 -3.71 -7.21
C PHE A 54 6.10 -4.72 -6.12
N TYR A 55 6.34 -6.01 -6.40
CA TYR A 55 6.18 -7.06 -5.41
C TYR A 55 7.39 -7.16 -4.48
N THR A 56 7.14 -7.40 -3.20
CA THR A 56 8.19 -7.55 -2.18
C THR A 56 8.18 -8.96 -1.58
N PHE A 57 9.14 -9.26 -0.70
CA PHE A 57 9.14 -10.47 0.13
C PHE A 57 8.71 -10.17 1.57
N GLY A 58 7.75 -9.24 1.73
CA GLY A 58 7.28 -8.76 3.02
C GLY A 58 7.81 -7.37 3.34
N GLU A 59 7.57 -6.94 4.58
CA GLU A 59 8.04 -5.66 5.13
C GLU A 59 8.61 -5.85 6.53
N ILE A 60 9.43 -4.90 6.97
CA ILE A 60 9.92 -4.83 8.35
C ILE A 60 9.43 -3.52 8.93
N GLY A 61 8.64 -3.60 9.99
CA GLY A 61 8.07 -2.40 10.60
C GLY A 61 7.21 -2.70 11.82
N PRO A 62 6.80 -1.65 12.56
CA PRO A 62 5.84 -1.77 13.64
C PRO A 62 4.41 -1.95 13.07
N VAL A 63 3.59 -2.82 13.67
CA VAL A 63 2.17 -3.02 13.24
C VAL A 63 1.25 -1.96 13.83
N ALA A 64 1.67 -1.34 14.93
CA ALA A 64 0.96 -0.29 15.64
C ALA A 64 1.97 0.73 16.16
N GLU A 65 1.51 1.92 16.50
CA GLU A 65 2.35 2.93 17.16
C GLU A 65 3.03 2.31 18.39
N GLN A 66 4.34 2.57 18.52
CA GLN A 66 5.18 2.08 19.63
C GLN A 66 5.38 0.56 19.70
N ALA A 67 4.92 -0.22 18.71
CA ALA A 67 5.28 -1.64 18.61
C ALA A 67 6.75 -1.82 18.20
N GLN A 68 7.37 -2.93 18.63
CA GLN A 68 8.67 -3.33 18.10
C GLN A 68 8.54 -3.67 16.61
N ALA A 69 9.55 -3.28 15.82
CA ALA A 69 9.64 -3.68 14.44
C ALA A 69 9.76 -5.21 14.33
N ARG A 70 8.93 -5.80 13.46
CA ARG A 70 8.95 -7.24 13.16
C ARG A 70 8.86 -7.43 11.66
N TYR A 71 9.19 -8.64 11.22
CA TYR A 71 8.96 -9.06 9.85
C TYR A 71 7.48 -9.41 9.66
N HIS A 72 6.88 -8.87 8.61
CA HIS A 72 5.50 -9.14 8.21
C HIS A 72 5.47 -9.63 6.77
N ASN A 73 4.80 -10.75 6.56
CA ASN A 73 4.53 -11.30 5.23
C ASN A 73 3.06 -11.08 4.85
N THR A 74 2.73 -11.38 3.59
CA THR A 74 1.34 -11.32 3.09
C THR A 74 0.70 -9.92 3.27
N THR A 75 1.54 -8.89 3.30
CA THR A 75 1.16 -7.49 3.50
C THR A 75 0.97 -6.75 2.18
N PHE A 76 0.22 -5.65 2.24
CA PHE A 76 0.05 -4.70 1.15
C PHE A 76 0.25 -3.30 1.72
N VAL A 77 1.23 -2.58 1.19
CA VAL A 77 1.67 -1.27 1.70
C VAL A 77 1.33 -0.20 0.67
N THR A 78 0.74 0.89 1.13
CA THR A 78 0.51 2.11 0.37
C THR A 78 1.33 3.23 0.99
N LEU A 79 2.22 3.84 0.22
CA LEU A 79 2.92 5.07 0.59
C LEU A 79 2.41 6.21 -0.29
N LEU A 80 1.98 7.31 0.34
CA LEU A 80 1.50 8.51 -0.34
C LEU A 80 2.57 9.58 -0.26
N LEU A 81 2.88 10.19 -1.41
CA LEU A 81 3.83 11.29 -1.53
C LEU A 81 3.12 12.52 -2.11
N GLY A 82 3.50 13.69 -1.62
CA GLY A 82 3.05 14.98 -2.16
C GLY A 82 3.84 16.12 -1.53
N GLU A 83 3.61 17.33 -2.01
CA GLU A 83 4.20 18.55 -1.47
C GLU A 83 3.73 18.82 -0.03
N THR A 84 4.61 19.43 0.75
CA THR A 84 4.36 19.92 2.12
C THR A 84 3.60 21.24 2.11
#